data_AF-A0A954A351-F1
#
_entry.id   AF-A0A954A351-F1
#
_cell.length_a   1.000
_cell.length_b   1.000
_cell.length_c   1.000
_cell.angle_alpha   90.00
_cell.angle_beta   90.00
_cell.angle_gamma   90.00
#
_symmetry.space_group_name_H-M   'P 1'
#
loop_
_entity.id
_entity.type
_entity.pdbx_description
1 polymer ?
#
loop_
_entity_poly.entity_id
_entity_poly.type
_entity_poly.pdbx_seq_one_letter_code
_entity_poly.pdbx_strand_id
1 'polypeptide(L)' 'MEKQTCNRCFHQEHIPTHQYVKFDDQVYYLCQECWEGFRRWFHWGQSETRDRQLELF' A
#
# COMPACT_ATOMS: atom_id res chain seq x y z
N MET A 1 0.90 -21.66 2.19
CA MET A 1 1.06 -20.19 2.14
C MET A 1 2.02 -19.79 3.24
N GLU A 2 3.07 -19.07 2.88
CA GLU A 2 3.97 -18.43 3.84
C GLU A 2 3.29 -17.20 4.45
N LYS A 3 3.64 -16.86 5.69
CA LYS A 3 3.20 -15.62 6.33
C LYS A 3 4.12 -14.49 5.88
N GLN A 4 3.56 -13.37 5.46
CA GLN A 4 4.32 -12.14 5.19
C GLN A 4 4.12 -11.12 6.31
N THR A 5 5.11 -10.23 6.46
CA THR A 5 5.17 -9.24 7.55
C THR A 5 5.05 -7.83 6.98
N CYS A 6 4.09 -7.05 7.47
CA CYS A 6 3.88 -5.64 7.07
C CYS A 6 5.15 -4.81 7.28
N ASN A 7 5.66 -4.18 6.22
CA ASN A 7 6.85 -3.31 6.30
C ASN A 7 6.62 -2.04 7.14
N ARG A 8 5.38 -1.72 7.50
CA ARG A 8 4.99 -0.52 8.26
C ARG A 8 4.70 -0.78 9.73
N CYS A 9 3.98 -1.85 10.06
CA CYS A 9 3.54 -2.14 11.43
C CYS A 9 3.98 -3.52 11.96
N PHE A 10 4.73 -4.28 11.17
CA PHE A 10 5.22 -5.63 11.51
C PHE A 10 4.13 -6.68 11.80
N HIS A 11 2.87 -6.39 11.45
CA HIS A 11 1.77 -7.35 11.53
C HIS A 11 1.95 -8.51 10.53
N GLN A 12 1.58 -9.74 10.92
CA GLN A 12 1.72 -10.96 10.12
C GLN A 12 0.38 -11.45 9.59
N GLU A 13 0.25 -11.64 8.27
CA GLU A 13 -1.00 -12.07 7.61
C GLU A 13 -0.85 -13.36 6.77
N HIS A 14 -1.98 -14.01 6.48
CA HIS A 14 -2.10 -15.39 5.99
C HIS A 14 -2.60 -15.48 4.55
N ILE A 15 -1.67 -15.50 3.59
CA ILE A 15 -1.96 -15.35 2.16
C ILE A 15 -3.00 -14.20 1.99
N PRO A 16 -3.94 -14.20 1.01
CA PRO A 16 -3.96 -14.85 -0.31
C PRO A 16 -3.59 -13.91 -1.47
N THR A 17 -3.98 -12.63 -1.43
CA THR A 17 -3.83 -11.64 -2.52
C THR A 17 -3.41 -10.29 -1.93
N HIS A 18 -2.20 -9.81 -2.26
CA HIS A 18 -1.58 -8.67 -1.55
C HIS A 18 -1.45 -7.44 -2.41
N GLN A 19 -1.48 -6.31 -1.70
CA GLN A 19 -1.29 -4.99 -2.25
C GLN A 19 0.16 -4.59 -1.94
N TYR A 20 0.99 -4.63 -2.98
CA TYR A 20 2.36 -4.13 -2.93
C TYR A 20 2.36 -2.67 -3.40
N VAL A 21 3.16 -1.84 -2.76
CA VAL A 21 3.29 -0.42 -3.11
C VAL A 21 4.74 -0.14 -3.48
N LYS A 22 4.98 0.37 -4.70
CA LYS A 22 6.28 0.95 -5.04
C LYS A 22 6.33 2.40 -4.54
N PHE A 23 7.29 2.72 -3.68
CA PHE A 23 7.55 4.05 -3.14
C PHE A 23 9.06 4.24 -2.98
N ASP A 24 9.61 5.40 -3.37
CA ASP A 24 11.06 5.68 -3.31
C ASP A 24 11.95 4.55 -3.87
N ASP A 25 11.58 4.07 -5.06
CA ASP A 25 12.13 2.89 -5.76
C ASP A 25 12.09 1.54 -5.02
N GLN A 26 11.64 1.49 -3.77
CA GLN A 26 11.45 0.28 -2.97
C GLN A 26 10.01 -0.26 -3.06
N VAL A 27 9.86 -1.59 -3.00
CA VAL A 27 8.54 -2.25 -2.89
C VAL A 27 8.22 -2.53 -1.42
N TYR A 28 7.07 -2.07 -0.97
CA TYR A 28 6.53 -2.29 0.38
C TYR A 28 5.35 -3.25 0.32
N TYR A 29 5.40 -4.29 1.15
CA TYR A 29 4.26 -5.12 1.53
C TYR A 29 3.52 -4.43 2.69
N LEU A 30 2.22 -4.18 2.52
CA LEU A 30 1.35 -3.62 3.55
C LEU A 30 0.22 -4.60 3.89
N CYS A 31 -0.06 -4.76 5.19
CA CYS A 31 -1.30 -5.41 5.64
C CYS A 31 -2.54 -4.60 5.23
N GLN A 32 -3.72 -5.20 5.27
CA GLN A 32 -4.97 -4.56 4.81
C GLN A 32 -5.18 -3.16 5.45
N GLU A 33 -5.05 -3.06 6.78
CA GLU A 33 -5.24 -1.80 7.50
C GLU A 33 -4.24 -0.71 7.07
N CYS A 34 -2.97 -1.10 6.86
CA CYS A 34 -1.91 -0.19 6.42
C CYS A 34 -2.11 0.26 4.97
N TRP A 35 -2.61 -0.63 4.11
CA TRP A 35 -2.95 -0.34 2.72
C TRP A 35 -4.15 0.62 2.63
N GLU A 36 -5.23 0.39 3.38
CA GLU A 36 -6.37 1.31 3.45
C GLU A 36 -6.01 2.67 4.05
N GLY A 37 -5.07 2.71 4.99
CA GLY A 37 -4.47 3.94 5.50
C GLY A 37 -3.67 4.69 4.42
N PHE A 38 -2.83 3.98 3.67
CA PHE A 38 -2.07 4.55 2.54
C PHE A 38 -2.99 5.09 1.45
N ARG A 39 -3.96 4.29 0.97
CA ARG A 39 -4.93 4.70 -0.05
C ARG A 39 -5.68 5.96 0.35
N ARG A 40 -6.15 6.06 1.60
CA ARG A 40 -6.79 7.28 2.10
C ARG A 40 -5.83 8.46 2.00
N TRP A 41 -4.65 8.40 2.63
CA TRP A 41 -3.66 9.48 2.57
C TRP A 41 -3.35 9.93 1.14
N PHE A 42 -3.14 8.97 0.25
CA PHE A 42 -2.84 9.20 -1.17
C PHE A 42 -3.99 9.88 -1.92
N HIS A 43 -5.24 9.41 -1.74
CA HIS A 43 -6.41 10.04 -2.33
C HIS A 43 -6.68 11.45 -1.75
N TRP A 44 -6.43 11.68 -0.46
CA TRP A 44 -6.52 13.02 0.14
C TRP A 44 -5.46 13.97 -0.45
N GLY A 45 -4.20 13.54 -0.57
CA GLY A 45 -3.15 14.34 -1.20
C GLY A 45 -3.40 14.67 -2.68
N GLN A 46 -4.10 13.78 -3.41
CA GLN A 46 -4.52 14.05 -4.79
C GLN A 46 -5.74 14.98 -4.90
N SER A 47 -6.52 15.17 -3.83
CA SER A 47 -7.68 16.09 -3.88
C SER A 47 -7.26 17.57 -4.04
N GLU A 48 -6.01 17.89 -3.70
CA GLU A 48 -5.39 19.21 -3.89
C GLU A 48 -4.70 19.35 -5.26
N THR A 49 -4.45 18.25 -5.99
CA THR A 49 -3.72 18.23 -7.28
C THR A 49 -4.39 17.30 -8.30
N ARG A 50 -5.47 17.78 -8.92
CA ARG A 50 -6.36 17.00 -9.81
C ARG A 50 -5.78 16.67 -11.21
N ASP A 51 -4.45 16.61 -11.37
CA ASP A 51 -3.76 16.41 -12.66
C ASP A 51 -2.46 15.59 -12.53
N ARG A 52 -2.59 14.28 -12.22
CA ARG A 52 -1.80 13.22 -12.87
C ARG A 52 -2.30 11.82 -12.51
N GLN A 53 -2.56 11.00 -13.53
CA GLN A 53 -2.78 9.57 -13.38
C GLN A 53 -1.61 8.92 -12.65
N LEU A 54 -1.92 8.01 -11.71
CA LEU A 54 -1.01 6.97 -11.29
C LEU A 54 -1.66 5.64 -11.62
N GLU A 55 -1.06 4.93 -12.57
CA GLU A 55 -1.49 3.59 -12.99
C GLU A 55 -1.12 2.59 -11.90
N LEU A 56 -2.12 1.90 -11.37
CA LEU A 56 -1.97 0.75 -10.49
C LEU A 56 -1.98 -0.50 -11.37
N PHE A 57 -0.86 -1.23 -11.39
CA PHE A 57 -0.70 -2.54 -12.03
C PHE A 57 -0.65 -3.64 -10.96
#